data_AF-A0A9P4PP45-F1
#
_entry.id   AF-A0A9P4PP45-F1
#
_cell.length_a   1.000
_cell.length_b   1.000
_cell.length_c   1.000
_cell.angle_alpha   90.00
_cell.angle_beta   90.00
_cell.angle_gamma   90.00
#
_symmetry.space_group_name_H-M   'P 1'
#
loop_
_entity.id
_entity.type
_entity.pdbx_description
1 polymer ?
#
loop_
_entity_poly.entity_id
_entity_poly.type
_entity_poly.pdbx_seq_one_letter_code
_entity_poly.pdbx_strand_id
1 'polypeptide(L)'
;MFDDYDDPLQKDEHYFGRSTLDGEGNKIIEVYGSDVDGERRFREELITEAKIGTWLDKYDSTTSRTLLRVFVCAPEQHKSDAEVIALPFSCATLQAIRQKWSLLRTTSGGIMLRGGRSKDRDYCVATTKCATAGIVNCFVHGLQANEIVDMKRCLRESKFFAHHAMLLPLILVEWKIHHFAVLLERRTRYLASVEKDTGLIHGAADDPDANISPQERIKRLEEIDFGRITQKLTGLLGTLYFCGLTFQGGLDSLELIEEVSKGSQELPNCFVRRITYLKGLIAGAEDSKRLLEARAQAQADTVNSLISQ
;
A
#
# COMPACT_ATOMS: atom_id res chain seq x y z
N MET A 1 -7.52 11.13 18.01
CA MET A 1 -6.58 11.20 16.88
C MET A 1 -7.25 11.61 15.54
N PHE A 2 -8.59 11.70 15.45
CA PHE A 2 -9.26 12.36 14.30
C PHE A 2 -9.56 13.84 14.54
N ASP A 3 -9.82 14.24 15.78
CA ASP A 3 -10.43 15.55 16.03
C ASP A 3 -9.50 16.73 15.74
N ASP A 4 -8.17 16.58 15.91
CA ASP A 4 -7.24 17.70 15.76
C ASP A 4 -6.71 17.91 14.32
N TYR A 5 -6.89 16.93 13.42
CA TYR A 5 -6.45 17.03 12.02
C TYR A 5 -7.60 17.30 11.03
N ASP A 6 -8.85 17.08 11.43
CA ASP A 6 -10.02 17.19 10.56
C ASP A 6 -10.44 18.64 10.31
N ASP A 7 -10.23 19.55 11.26
CA ASP A 7 -10.80 20.90 11.19
C ASP A 7 -10.21 21.83 10.09
N PRO A 8 -8.91 21.73 9.74
CA PRO A 8 -8.35 22.42 8.57
C PRO A 8 -8.70 21.75 7.25
N LEU A 9 -8.67 20.41 7.19
CA LEU A 9 -8.94 19.62 5.96
C LEU A 9 -10.41 19.66 5.54
N GLN A 10 -11.34 19.78 6.50
CA GLN A 10 -12.78 19.95 6.22
C GLN A 10 -13.12 21.32 5.59
N LYS A 11 -12.22 22.31 5.72
CA LYS A 11 -12.38 23.66 5.17
C LYS A 11 -11.67 23.85 3.82
N ASP A 12 -10.86 22.88 3.40
CA ASP A 12 -10.12 22.93 2.15
C ASP A 12 -10.98 22.38 0.99
N GLU A 13 -11.45 23.27 0.12
CA GLU A 13 -12.21 22.90 -1.08
C GLU A 13 -11.40 22.02 -2.05
N HIS A 14 -10.06 22.01 -1.96
CA HIS A 14 -9.20 21.13 -2.74
C HIS A 14 -9.16 19.69 -2.21
N TYR A 15 -9.61 19.43 -0.97
CA TYR A 15 -9.66 18.09 -0.40
C TYR A 15 -10.88 17.28 -0.88
N PHE A 16 -11.88 17.95 -1.45
CA PHE A 16 -13.09 17.34 -2.01
C PHE A 16 -13.24 17.70 -3.49
N GLY A 17 -12.94 16.73 -4.36
CA GLY A 17 -12.90 16.94 -5.79
C GLY A 17 -14.21 16.47 -6.38
N ARG A 18 -15.03 17.42 -6.85
CA ARG A 18 -16.13 17.09 -7.76
C ARG A 18 -15.50 16.59 -9.05
N SER A 19 -15.47 15.27 -9.24
CA SER A 19 -15.36 14.74 -10.59
C SER A 19 -16.45 15.42 -11.42
N THR A 20 -16.05 16.17 -12.45
CA THR A 20 -16.96 16.80 -13.41
C THR A 20 -17.75 15.78 -14.24
N LEU A 21 -17.45 14.49 -14.04
CA LEU A 21 -18.18 13.35 -14.57
C LEU A 21 -18.86 12.63 -13.40
N ASP A 22 -20.19 12.63 -13.40
CA ASP A 22 -21.07 11.94 -12.45
C ASP A 22 -20.57 10.52 -12.10
N GLY A 23 -19.85 10.37 -10.97
CA GLY A 23 -19.57 9.07 -10.37
C GLY A 23 -18.74 8.08 -11.20
N GLU A 24 -17.96 8.51 -12.19
CA GLU A 24 -17.05 7.61 -12.91
C GLU A 24 -15.92 7.12 -11.99
N GLY A 25 -16.15 6.01 -11.30
CA GLY A 25 -15.09 5.23 -10.66
C GLY A 25 -15.42 4.63 -9.29
N ASN A 26 -16.32 5.25 -8.52
CA ASN A 26 -16.72 4.73 -7.20
C ASN A 26 -17.40 3.37 -7.38
N LYS A 27 -17.00 2.40 -6.56
CA LYS A 27 -17.46 1.01 -6.67
C LYS A 27 -17.91 0.48 -5.32
N ILE A 28 -19.01 -0.26 -5.34
CA ILE A 28 -19.42 -1.12 -4.25
C ILE A 28 -19.04 -2.55 -4.61
N ILE A 29 -18.46 -3.24 -3.66
CA ILE A 29 -18.21 -4.68 -3.72
C ILE A 29 -18.97 -5.30 -2.55
N GLU A 30 -19.81 -6.29 -2.83
CA GLU A 30 -20.48 -7.09 -1.80
C GLU A 30 -20.08 -8.56 -1.95
N VAL A 31 -19.74 -9.19 -0.82
CA VAL A 31 -19.47 -10.63 -0.74
C VAL A 31 -20.54 -11.29 0.11
N TYR A 32 -21.15 -12.36 -0.42
CA TYR A 32 -22.25 -13.06 0.23
C TYR A 32 -21.83 -14.44 0.76
N GLY A 33 -22.58 -14.94 1.74
CA GLY A 33 -22.40 -16.27 2.34
C GLY A 33 -22.76 -17.44 1.41
N SER A 34 -22.56 -18.66 1.93
CA SER A 34 -22.65 -19.93 1.18
C SER A 34 -24.02 -20.23 0.56
N ASP A 35 -25.10 -19.68 1.10
CA ASP A 35 -26.49 -20.02 0.74
C ASP A 35 -27.01 -19.27 -0.49
N VAL A 36 -26.15 -18.51 -1.16
CA VAL A 36 -26.48 -17.84 -2.41
C VAL A 36 -26.00 -18.70 -3.58
N ASP A 37 -26.89 -18.96 -4.54
CA ASP A 37 -26.60 -19.65 -5.81
C ASP A 37 -25.23 -19.22 -6.34
N GLY A 38 -24.39 -20.20 -6.71
CA GLY A 38 -22.94 -20.06 -6.81
C GLY A 38 -22.41 -18.86 -7.60
N GLU A 39 -23.21 -18.27 -8.50
CA GLU A 39 -22.89 -17.07 -9.27
C GLU A 39 -23.07 -15.74 -8.53
N ARG A 40 -23.95 -15.65 -7.53
CA ARG A 40 -24.28 -14.41 -6.80
C ARG A 40 -23.47 -14.20 -5.52
N ARG A 41 -22.35 -14.91 -5.34
CA ARG A 41 -21.49 -14.78 -4.13
C ARG A 41 -20.65 -13.52 -4.10
N PHE A 42 -20.55 -12.81 -5.23
CA PHE A 42 -19.76 -11.59 -5.37
C PHE A 42 -20.52 -10.62 -6.28
N ARG A 43 -20.81 -9.42 -5.79
CA ARG A 43 -21.47 -8.37 -6.56
C ARG A 43 -20.57 -7.16 -6.65
N GLU A 44 -20.53 -6.57 -7.84
CA GLU A 44 -19.88 -5.30 -8.11
C GLU A 44 -20.91 -4.34 -8.71
N GLU A 45 -20.92 -3.11 -8.21
CA GLU A 45 -21.80 -2.06 -8.73
C GLU A 45 -21.07 -0.72 -8.74
N LEU A 46 -21.20 0.02 -9.84
CA LEU A 46 -20.78 1.41 -9.89
C LEU A 46 -21.80 2.27 -9.14
N ILE A 47 -21.32 3.20 -8.31
CA ILE A 47 -22.20 4.06 -7.53
C ILE A 47 -21.87 5.54 -7.70
N THR A 48 -22.87 6.33 -8.05
CA THR A 48 -22.79 7.79 -8.07
C THR A 48 -22.96 8.35 -6.67
N GLU A 49 -22.39 9.52 -6.38
CA GLU A 49 -22.49 10.15 -5.05
C GLU A 49 -23.94 10.26 -4.56
N ALA A 50 -24.85 10.72 -5.42
CA ALA A 50 -26.27 10.85 -5.11
C ALA A 50 -26.96 9.56 -4.64
N LYS A 51 -26.41 8.38 -5.00
CA LYS A 51 -26.96 7.08 -4.63
C LYS A 51 -26.34 6.53 -3.34
N ILE A 52 -25.23 7.09 -2.86
CA ILE A 52 -24.51 6.58 -1.68
C ILE A 52 -25.40 6.58 -0.45
N GLY A 53 -26.12 7.67 -0.18
CA GLY A 53 -27.06 7.74 0.95
C GLY A 53 -28.11 6.62 0.90
N THR A 54 -28.80 6.47 -0.23
CA THR A 54 -29.81 5.40 -0.40
C THR A 54 -29.23 3.99 -0.29
N TRP A 55 -27.97 3.79 -0.69
CA TRP A 55 -27.29 2.50 -0.53
C TRP A 55 -26.92 2.25 0.93
N LEU A 56 -26.45 3.27 1.66
CA LEU A 56 -26.22 3.20 3.10
C LEU A 56 -27.51 2.90 3.86
N ASP A 57 -28.68 3.31 3.37
CA ASP A 57 -29.96 2.98 4.03
C ASP A 57 -30.41 1.53 3.79
N LYS A 58 -29.95 0.88 2.71
CA LYS A 58 -30.13 -0.58 2.51
C LYS A 58 -29.36 -1.42 3.54
N TYR A 59 -28.56 -0.77 4.38
CA TYR A 59 -27.83 -1.37 5.49
C TYR A 59 -28.75 -2.08 6.49
N ASP A 60 -29.93 -1.51 6.75
CA ASP A 60 -30.87 -2.00 7.76
C ASP A 60 -31.94 -2.95 7.18
N SER A 61 -32.09 -2.98 5.84
CA SER A 61 -33.11 -3.79 5.17
C SER A 61 -32.55 -5.15 4.70
N THR A 62 -32.81 -6.20 5.48
CA THR A 62 -33.03 -7.60 5.05
C THR A 62 -32.01 -8.29 4.12
N THR A 63 -30.78 -7.77 3.94
CA THR A 63 -29.72 -8.50 3.22
C THR A 63 -28.98 -9.46 4.16
N SER A 64 -29.73 -10.41 4.75
CA SER A 64 -29.29 -11.39 5.77
C SER A 64 -28.15 -12.33 5.35
N ARG A 65 -27.56 -12.11 4.17
CA ARG A 65 -26.53 -12.97 3.57
C ARG A 65 -25.24 -12.25 3.20
N THR A 66 -25.18 -10.92 3.33
CA THR A 66 -23.95 -10.18 3.02
C THR A 66 -22.96 -10.35 4.16
N LEU A 67 -21.73 -10.74 3.87
CA LEU A 67 -20.66 -10.89 4.86
C LEU A 67 -19.74 -9.67 4.86
N LEU A 68 -19.45 -9.13 3.68
CA LEU A 68 -18.54 -8.01 3.48
C LEU A 68 -19.15 -7.01 2.50
N ARG A 69 -19.04 -5.72 2.83
CA ARG A 69 -19.28 -4.58 1.94
C ARG A 69 -18.03 -3.74 1.87
N VAL A 70 -17.56 -3.45 0.66
CA VAL A 70 -16.43 -2.55 0.42
C VAL A 70 -16.91 -1.41 -0.45
N PHE A 71 -16.81 -0.19 0.07
CA PHE A 71 -16.90 1.03 -0.72
C PHE A 71 -15.49 1.42 -1.16
N VAL A 72 -15.26 1.40 -2.46
CA VAL A 72 -13.98 1.75 -3.09
C VAL A 72 -14.18 3.07 -3.79
N CYS A 73 -13.40 4.07 -3.37
CA CYS A 73 -13.36 5.37 -4.04
C CYS A 73 -12.89 5.21 -5.49
N ALA A 74 -13.25 6.17 -6.34
CA ALA A 74 -12.78 6.23 -7.71
C ALA A 74 -11.26 6.01 -7.81
N PRO A 75 -10.80 5.20 -8.79
CA PRO A 75 -9.38 4.89 -8.90
C PRO A 75 -8.58 6.17 -9.04
N GLU A 76 -7.45 6.23 -8.36
CA GLU A 76 -6.56 7.38 -8.50
C GLU A 76 -5.91 7.38 -9.89
N GLN A 77 -6.03 8.50 -10.59
CA GLN A 77 -5.27 8.79 -11.81
C GLN A 77 -4.27 9.88 -11.47
N HIS A 78 -2.99 9.60 -11.68
CA HIS A 78 -1.95 10.57 -11.38
C HIS A 78 -1.17 10.94 -12.63
N LYS A 79 -0.91 12.24 -12.78
CA LYS A 79 0.07 12.75 -13.74
C LYS A 79 1.37 13.20 -13.07
N SER A 80 1.33 13.48 -11.76
CA SER A 80 2.47 13.98 -10.98
C SER A 80 2.40 13.51 -9.52
N ASP A 81 3.57 13.31 -8.89
CA ASP A 81 3.70 12.88 -7.50
C ASP A 81 3.38 13.98 -6.48
N ALA A 82 3.31 15.25 -6.90
CA ALA A 82 3.03 16.39 -6.02
C ALA A 82 1.53 16.78 -5.95
N GLU A 83 0.64 16.05 -6.61
CA GLU A 83 -0.79 16.39 -6.69
C GLU A 83 -1.57 15.76 -5.52
N VAL A 84 -2.14 16.62 -4.64
CA VAL A 84 -3.07 16.17 -3.60
C VAL A 84 -4.36 15.71 -4.27
N ILE A 85 -4.68 14.42 -4.12
CA ILE A 85 -5.92 13.87 -4.68
C ILE A 85 -7.04 14.04 -3.68
N ALA A 86 -8.01 14.82 -4.12
CA ALA A 86 -9.23 15.06 -3.40
C ALA A 86 -10.09 13.79 -3.34
N LEU A 87 -10.86 13.62 -2.25
CA LEU A 87 -11.87 12.58 -2.18
C LEU A 87 -12.91 12.79 -3.30
N PRO A 88 -13.37 11.71 -3.98
CA PRO A 88 -14.26 11.82 -5.14
C PRO A 88 -15.75 12.00 -4.75
N PHE A 89 -16.02 12.62 -3.61
CA PHE A 89 -17.35 12.92 -3.08
C PHE A 89 -17.26 14.03 -2.03
N SER A 90 -18.39 14.62 -1.65
CA SER A 90 -18.46 15.73 -0.69
C SER A 90 -18.17 15.32 0.76
N CYS A 91 -17.82 16.32 1.58
CA CYS A 91 -17.71 16.18 3.03
C CYS A 91 -19.00 15.62 3.67
N ALA A 92 -20.17 16.04 3.20
CA ALA A 92 -21.46 15.53 3.68
C ALA A 92 -21.60 14.02 3.45
N THR A 93 -21.17 13.52 2.29
CA THR A 93 -21.15 12.09 1.98
C THR A 93 -20.19 11.33 2.91
N LEU A 94 -18.99 11.87 3.14
CA LEU A 94 -18.03 11.28 4.08
C LEU A 94 -18.63 11.16 5.49
N GLN A 95 -19.25 12.23 5.97
CA GLN A 95 -19.89 12.27 7.29
C GLN A 95 -21.05 11.25 7.37
N ALA A 96 -21.87 11.13 6.31
CA ALA A 96 -22.93 10.13 6.25
C ALA A 96 -22.39 8.70 6.35
N ILE A 97 -21.32 8.37 5.62
CA ILE A 97 -20.63 7.06 5.72
C ILE A 97 -20.12 6.86 7.15
N ARG A 98 -19.40 7.84 7.71
CA ARG A 98 -18.82 7.77 9.06
C ARG A 98 -19.88 7.53 10.13
N GLN A 99 -21.01 8.23 10.05
CA GLN A 99 -22.11 8.08 10.98
C GLN A 99 -22.77 6.71 10.85
N LYS A 100 -23.14 6.29 9.64
CA LYS A 100 -23.84 5.01 9.43
C LYS A 100 -23.00 3.80 9.79
N TRP A 101 -21.70 3.83 9.48
CA TRP A 101 -20.79 2.74 9.78
C TRP A 101 -20.11 2.85 11.13
N SER A 102 -20.44 3.89 11.92
CA SER A 102 -19.83 4.17 13.22
C SER A 102 -18.30 4.25 13.17
N LEU A 103 -17.73 4.72 12.05
CA LEU A 103 -16.27 4.88 11.87
C LEU A 103 -15.67 5.93 12.83
N LEU A 104 -16.52 6.77 13.45
CA LEU A 104 -16.15 7.79 14.42
C LEU A 104 -15.93 7.26 15.84
N ARG A 105 -16.32 6.01 16.12
CA ARG A 105 -16.22 5.42 17.46
C ARG A 105 -15.18 4.31 17.44
N THR A 106 -14.09 4.50 18.17
CA THR A 106 -13.03 3.52 18.45
C THR A 106 -13.50 2.31 19.28
N THR A 107 -14.79 2.05 19.35
CA THR A 107 -15.36 0.93 20.10
C THR A 107 -15.21 -0.37 19.32
N SER A 108 -14.25 -1.19 19.80
CA SER A 108 -14.17 -2.66 19.81
C SER A 108 -14.35 -3.47 18.52
N GLY A 109 -14.41 -2.87 17.32
CA GLY A 109 -14.51 -3.66 16.08
C GLY A 109 -14.04 -3.00 14.80
N GLY A 110 -13.46 -1.79 14.87
CA GLY A 110 -13.00 -1.05 13.71
C GLY A 110 -11.50 -0.75 13.72
N ILE A 111 -10.91 -0.72 12.53
CA ILE A 111 -9.50 -0.37 12.30
C ILE A 111 -9.40 0.59 11.13
N MET A 112 -8.57 1.62 11.25
CA MET A 112 -8.18 2.45 10.12
C MET A 112 -6.68 2.33 9.91
N LEU A 113 -6.29 1.92 8.70
CA LEU A 113 -4.91 1.84 8.27
C LEU A 113 -4.68 2.87 7.17
N ARG A 114 -3.55 3.57 7.28
CA ARG A 114 -2.98 4.37 6.20
C ARG A 114 -1.66 3.75 5.79
N GLY A 115 -1.47 3.57 4.50
CA GLY A 115 -0.26 2.97 3.96
C GLY A 115 0.39 3.83 2.89
N GLY A 116 1.55 4.41 3.22
CA GLY A 116 2.28 5.29 2.30
C GLY A 116 3.05 4.63 1.18
N ARG A 117 2.98 5.22 0.00
CA ARG A 117 3.80 4.96 -1.19
C ARG A 117 4.81 6.10 -1.35
N SER A 118 5.74 5.95 -2.29
CA SER A 118 6.76 6.99 -2.52
C SER A 118 6.12 8.36 -2.77
N LYS A 119 6.57 9.34 -1.98
CA LYS A 119 6.40 10.79 -2.12
C LYS A 119 4.95 11.27 -2.29
N ASP A 120 4.07 10.97 -1.31
CA ASP A 120 2.80 11.68 -1.02
C ASP A 120 1.49 10.92 -1.30
N ARG A 121 1.50 9.58 -1.34
CA ARG A 121 0.26 8.82 -1.61
C ARG A 121 0.02 7.68 -0.63
N ASP A 122 -0.99 7.85 0.20
CA ASP A 122 -1.46 6.83 1.13
C ASP A 122 -2.70 6.13 0.56
N TYR A 123 -2.72 4.80 0.55
CA TYR A 123 -4.04 4.15 0.60
C TYR A 123 -4.59 4.30 2.01
N CYS A 124 -5.89 4.49 2.11
CA CYS A 124 -6.61 4.49 3.37
C CYS A 124 -7.64 3.37 3.34
N VAL A 125 -7.58 2.48 4.31
CA VAL A 125 -8.63 1.50 4.56
C VAL A 125 -9.19 1.68 5.95
N ALA A 126 -10.49 1.91 6.06
CA ALA A 126 -11.21 1.85 7.31
C ALA A 126 -12.13 0.64 7.28
N THR A 127 -12.07 -0.22 8.29
CA THR A 127 -12.94 -1.38 8.41
C THR A 127 -13.67 -1.33 9.74
N THR A 128 -14.90 -1.81 9.76
CA THR A 128 -15.75 -1.91 10.96
C THR A 128 -16.66 -3.12 10.84
N LYS A 129 -16.92 -3.80 11.96
CA LYS A 129 -17.87 -4.91 12.00
C LYS A 129 -19.14 -4.47 12.71
N CYS A 130 -20.26 -4.60 12.02
CA CYS A 130 -21.58 -4.35 12.61
C CYS A 130 -21.88 -5.41 13.66
N ALA A 131 -22.06 -5.01 14.93
CA ALA A 131 -22.35 -5.94 16.02
C ALA A 131 -23.70 -6.65 15.87
N THR A 132 -24.71 -5.96 15.32
CA THR A 132 -26.08 -6.50 15.16
C THR A 132 -26.23 -7.38 13.93
N ALA A 133 -25.70 -6.94 12.78
CA ALA A 133 -25.84 -7.65 11.51
C ALA A 133 -24.69 -8.63 11.22
N GLY A 134 -23.57 -8.54 11.94
CA GLY A 134 -22.36 -9.34 11.70
C GLY A 134 -21.59 -8.97 10.42
N ILE A 135 -22.10 -8.00 9.64
CA ILE A 135 -21.54 -7.54 8.36
C ILE A 135 -20.26 -6.75 8.61
N VAL A 136 -19.22 -7.04 7.85
CA VAL A 136 -18.00 -6.25 7.77
C VAL A 136 -18.19 -5.15 6.73
N ASN A 137 -17.93 -3.90 7.09
CA ASN A 137 -17.94 -2.76 6.19
C ASN A 137 -16.53 -2.19 6.07
N CYS A 138 -16.10 -1.97 4.83
CA CYS A 138 -14.82 -1.41 4.51
C CYS A 138 -15.00 -0.17 3.64
N PHE A 139 -14.26 0.88 3.96
CA PHE A 139 -14.05 2.05 3.14
C PHE A 139 -12.62 2.04 2.64
N VAL A 140 -12.40 2.14 1.33
CA VAL A 140 -11.07 2.13 0.72
C VAL A 140 -10.90 3.33 -0.21
N HIS A 141 -9.78 4.02 -0.05
CA HIS A 141 -9.32 5.13 -0.88
C HIS A 141 -7.82 4.95 -1.19
N GLY A 142 -7.33 5.60 -2.25
CA GLY A 142 -5.91 5.56 -2.60
C GLY A 142 -5.44 4.35 -3.41
N LEU A 143 -6.34 3.72 -4.17
CA LEU A 143 -6.00 2.58 -5.04
C LEU A 143 -6.12 2.97 -6.53
N GLN A 144 -5.17 2.52 -7.34
CA GLN A 144 -5.19 2.60 -8.80
C GLN A 144 -6.07 1.51 -9.43
N ALA A 145 -6.32 1.59 -10.72
CA ALA A 145 -7.27 0.69 -11.39
C ALA A 145 -6.85 -0.79 -11.35
N ASN A 146 -5.57 -1.11 -11.62
CA ASN A 146 -5.01 -2.46 -11.54
C ASN A 146 -5.04 -3.02 -10.10
N GLU A 147 -4.81 -2.15 -9.13
CA GLU A 147 -4.80 -2.45 -7.71
C GLU A 147 -6.18 -2.87 -7.20
N ILE A 148 -7.22 -2.17 -7.67
CA ILE A 148 -8.60 -2.54 -7.41
C ILE A 148 -8.92 -3.91 -8.04
N VAL A 149 -8.37 -4.21 -9.22
CA VAL A 149 -8.53 -5.54 -9.84
C VAL A 149 -7.90 -6.64 -8.97
N ASP A 150 -6.68 -6.42 -8.47
CA ASP A 150 -5.97 -7.36 -7.63
C ASP A 150 -6.67 -7.57 -6.28
N MET A 151 -7.08 -6.49 -5.62
CA MET A 151 -7.86 -6.55 -4.38
C MET A 151 -9.15 -7.38 -4.57
N LYS A 152 -9.89 -7.14 -5.67
CA LYS A 152 -11.10 -7.91 -5.98
C LYS A 152 -10.81 -9.39 -6.16
N ARG A 153 -9.74 -9.74 -6.85
CA ARG A 153 -9.30 -11.13 -7.00
C ARG A 153 -9.02 -11.76 -5.63
N CYS A 154 -8.23 -11.09 -4.78
CA CYS A 154 -7.93 -11.59 -3.44
C CYS A 154 -9.18 -11.77 -2.56
N LEU A 155 -10.15 -10.87 -2.65
CA LEU A 155 -11.44 -10.99 -1.94
C LEU A 155 -12.26 -12.20 -2.42
N ARG A 156 -12.27 -12.47 -3.73
CA ARG A 156 -12.97 -13.65 -4.29
C ARG A 156 -12.32 -14.96 -3.83
N GLU A 157 -10.98 -15.01 -3.84
CA GLU A 157 -10.19 -16.17 -3.42
C GLU A 157 -10.30 -16.39 -1.89
N SER A 158 -10.41 -15.30 -1.13
CA SER A 158 -10.47 -15.33 0.34
C SER A 158 -11.89 -15.23 0.91
N LYS A 159 -12.92 -15.50 0.10
CA LYS A 159 -14.34 -15.30 0.47
C LYS A 159 -14.77 -15.99 1.78
N PHE A 160 -14.12 -17.10 2.12
CA PHE A 160 -14.38 -17.82 3.37
C PHE A 160 -14.16 -16.93 4.61
N PHE A 161 -13.24 -15.96 4.51
CA PHE A 161 -12.90 -15.01 5.57
C PHE A 161 -13.59 -13.65 5.41
N ALA A 162 -14.57 -13.50 4.50
CA ALA A 162 -15.24 -12.22 4.25
C ALA A 162 -15.95 -11.64 5.49
N HIS A 163 -16.32 -12.49 6.45
CA HIS A 163 -16.90 -12.10 7.72
C HIS A 163 -15.86 -11.56 8.74
N HIS A 164 -14.58 -11.55 8.40
CA HIS A 164 -13.49 -11.13 9.28
C HIS A 164 -13.06 -9.69 8.95
N ALA A 165 -13.15 -8.79 9.93
CA ALA A 165 -12.81 -7.36 9.78
C ALA A 165 -11.34 -7.11 9.38
N MET A 166 -10.47 -8.08 9.62
CA MET A 166 -9.04 -7.97 9.31
C MET A 166 -8.68 -8.45 7.90
N LEU A 167 -9.60 -9.05 7.13
CA LEU A 167 -9.30 -9.62 5.83
C LEU A 167 -8.73 -8.57 4.85
N LEU A 168 -9.46 -7.49 4.63
CA LEU A 168 -9.06 -6.46 3.68
C LEU A 168 -7.84 -5.65 4.15
N PRO A 169 -7.77 -5.20 5.43
CA PRO A 169 -6.54 -4.64 5.99
C PRO A 169 -5.30 -5.49 5.72
N LEU A 170 -5.37 -6.80 5.99
CA LEU A 170 -4.25 -7.71 5.80
C LEU A 170 -3.87 -7.88 4.33
N ILE A 171 -4.84 -7.98 3.41
CA ILE A 171 -4.59 -8.04 1.96
C ILE A 171 -3.80 -6.81 1.49
N LEU A 172 -4.22 -5.61 1.91
CA LEU A 172 -3.60 -4.36 1.44
C LEU A 172 -2.19 -4.18 2.03
N VAL A 173 -2.01 -4.47 3.32
CA VAL A 173 -0.69 -4.43 3.99
C VAL A 173 0.26 -5.44 3.36
N GLU A 174 -0.19 -6.68 3.15
CA GLU A 174 0.63 -7.71 2.51
C GLU A 174 1.14 -7.27 1.15
N TRP A 175 0.21 -6.82 0.30
CA TRP A 175 0.56 -6.49 -1.05
C TRP A 175 1.55 -5.33 -1.11
N LYS A 176 1.42 -4.34 -0.21
CA LYS A 176 2.40 -3.26 -0.03
C LYS A 176 3.79 -3.81 0.34
N ILE A 177 3.87 -4.64 1.38
CA ILE A 177 5.15 -5.21 1.86
C ILE A 177 5.83 -6.00 0.73
N HIS A 178 5.08 -6.85 0.03
CA HIS A 178 5.61 -7.62 -1.10
C HIS A 178 6.11 -6.75 -2.24
N HIS A 179 5.35 -5.72 -2.62
CA HIS A 179 5.75 -4.81 -3.68
C HIS A 179 7.12 -4.20 -3.38
N PHE A 180 7.31 -3.70 -2.15
CA PHE A 180 8.57 -3.06 -1.76
C PHE A 180 9.70 -4.06 -1.51
N ALA A 181 9.41 -5.28 -1.05
CA ALA A 181 10.41 -6.35 -0.96
C ALA A 181 10.95 -6.73 -2.36
N VAL A 182 10.06 -6.88 -3.35
CA VAL A 182 10.45 -7.15 -4.74
C VAL A 182 11.17 -5.95 -5.36
N LEU A 183 10.74 -4.72 -5.06
CA LEU A 183 11.43 -3.51 -5.50
C LEU A 183 12.86 -3.48 -4.96
N LEU A 184 13.05 -3.79 -3.68
CA LEU A 184 14.37 -3.86 -3.05
C LEU A 184 15.26 -4.91 -3.74
N GLU A 185 14.74 -6.10 -4.01
CA GLU A 185 15.48 -7.15 -4.73
C GLU A 185 15.91 -6.69 -6.13
N ARG A 186 15.02 -6.02 -6.88
CA ARG A 186 15.34 -5.44 -8.19
C ARG A 186 16.43 -4.37 -8.08
N ARG A 187 16.42 -3.57 -7.02
CA ARG A 187 17.46 -2.57 -6.75
C ARG A 187 18.81 -3.20 -6.37
N THR A 188 18.83 -4.34 -5.69
CA THR A 188 20.06 -5.12 -5.48
C THR A 188 20.72 -5.51 -6.79
N ARG A 189 19.94 -6.07 -7.72
CA ARG A 189 20.45 -6.45 -9.06
C ARG A 189 20.94 -5.24 -9.84
N TYR A 190 20.27 -4.10 -9.66
CA TYR A 190 20.66 -2.85 -10.27
C TYR A 190 22.00 -2.34 -9.75
N LEU A 191 22.23 -2.34 -8.43
CA LEU A 191 23.50 -1.95 -7.85
C LEU A 191 24.63 -2.87 -8.32
N ALA A 192 24.40 -4.18 -8.35
CA ALA A 192 25.37 -5.14 -8.89
C ALA A 192 25.73 -4.85 -10.37
N SER A 193 24.78 -4.38 -11.18
CA SER A 193 25.09 -3.94 -12.55
C SER A 193 25.96 -2.69 -12.60
N VAL A 194 25.73 -1.72 -11.70
CA VAL A 194 26.56 -0.51 -11.62
C VAL A 194 27.98 -0.86 -11.21
N GLU A 195 28.15 -1.70 -10.19
CA GLU A 195 29.47 -2.18 -9.73
C GLU A 195 30.24 -2.91 -10.85
N LYS A 196 29.53 -3.72 -11.64
CA LYS A 196 30.10 -4.39 -12.81
C LYS A 196 30.51 -3.41 -13.91
N ASP A 197 29.65 -2.43 -14.22
CA ASP A 197 29.92 -1.45 -15.28
C ASP A 197 31.11 -0.54 -14.93
N THR A 198 31.32 -0.24 -13.63
CA THR A 198 32.38 0.65 -13.17
C THR A 198 33.67 -0.06 -12.76
N GLY A 199 33.61 -1.38 -12.52
CA GLY A 199 34.70 -2.14 -11.88
C GLY A 199 34.99 -1.70 -10.44
N LEU A 200 34.11 -0.87 -9.85
CA LEU A 200 34.18 -0.46 -8.46
C LEU A 200 33.36 -1.48 -7.67
N ILE A 201 34.04 -2.49 -7.13
CA ILE A 201 33.39 -3.57 -6.41
C ILE A 201 33.67 -3.37 -4.92
N HIS A 202 32.60 -3.37 -4.12
CA HIS A 202 32.69 -3.20 -2.67
C HIS A 202 32.17 -4.44 -1.94
N GLY A 203 32.94 -4.92 -0.97
CA GLY A 203 32.61 -6.10 -0.16
C GLY A 203 32.99 -7.43 -0.82
N ALA A 204 32.25 -8.50 -0.51
CA ALA A 204 32.50 -9.87 -0.99
C ALA A 204 31.82 -10.18 -2.34
N ALA A 205 31.63 -9.18 -3.21
CA ALA A 205 31.07 -9.40 -4.53
C ALA A 205 32.14 -9.99 -5.47
N ASP A 206 31.77 -10.99 -6.26
CA ASP A 206 32.68 -11.60 -7.24
C ASP A 206 33.14 -10.55 -8.24
N ASP A 207 34.46 -10.44 -8.43
CA ASP A 207 35.05 -9.55 -9.44
C ASP A 207 35.05 -10.23 -10.81
N PRO A 208 34.14 -9.87 -11.73
CA PRO A 208 34.10 -10.46 -13.06
C PRO A 208 35.30 -10.02 -13.92
N ASP A 209 36.05 -9.00 -13.50
CA ASP A 209 37.15 -8.38 -14.21
C ASP A 209 38.52 -8.69 -13.57
N ALA A 210 38.61 -9.65 -12.65
CA ALA A 210 39.84 -10.01 -11.94
C ALA A 210 41.04 -10.35 -12.87
N ASN A 211 40.76 -10.73 -14.11
CA ASN A 211 41.75 -11.10 -15.13
C ASN A 211 41.99 -10.04 -16.22
N ILE A 212 41.43 -8.83 -16.10
CA ILE A 212 41.60 -7.76 -17.11
C ILE A 212 42.98 -7.10 -16.98
N SER A 213 43.59 -6.78 -18.13
CA SER A 213 44.89 -6.12 -18.17
C SER A 213 44.83 -4.69 -17.60
N PRO A 214 45.88 -4.18 -16.94
CA PRO A 214 45.88 -2.83 -16.37
C PRO A 214 45.56 -1.71 -17.38
N GLN A 215 45.98 -1.85 -18.63
CA GLN A 215 45.73 -0.88 -19.70
C GLN A 215 44.25 -0.81 -20.07
N GLU A 216 43.58 -1.95 -20.08
CA GLU A 216 42.18 -2.09 -20.45
C GLU A 216 41.26 -1.63 -19.30
N ARG A 217 41.74 -1.75 -18.05
CA ARG A 217 41.11 -1.14 -16.87
C ARG A 217 41.18 0.40 -16.91
N ILE A 218 42.33 0.97 -17.27
CA ILE A 218 42.48 2.44 -17.41
C ILE A 218 41.57 2.96 -18.52
N LYS A 219 41.55 2.31 -19.68
CA LYS A 219 40.67 2.70 -20.79
C LYS A 219 39.18 2.65 -20.40
N ARG A 220 38.76 1.65 -19.63
CA ARG A 220 37.38 1.60 -19.12
C ARG A 220 37.06 2.78 -18.19
N LEU A 221 37.98 3.15 -17.29
CA LEU A 221 37.80 4.28 -16.38
C LEU A 221 37.63 5.61 -17.12
N GLU A 222 38.33 5.80 -18.25
CA GLU A 222 38.21 6.98 -19.11
C GLU A 222 36.87 7.08 -19.86
N GLU A 223 36.19 5.95 -20.08
CA GLU A 223 34.89 5.85 -20.76
C GLU A 223 33.69 5.95 -19.79
N ILE A 224 33.92 6.12 -18.48
CA ILE A 224 32.86 6.16 -17.46
C ILE A 224 32.07 7.48 -17.51
N ASP A 225 30.74 7.36 -17.66
CA ASP A 225 29.81 8.48 -17.49
C ASP A 225 29.39 8.66 -16.01
N PHE A 226 30.14 9.52 -15.31
CA PHE A 226 29.89 9.85 -13.90
C PHE A 226 28.54 10.54 -13.65
N GLY A 227 28.01 11.30 -14.62
CA GLY A 227 26.71 11.96 -14.49
C GLY A 227 25.58 10.93 -14.42
N ARG A 228 25.61 9.94 -15.31
CA ARG A 228 24.66 8.83 -15.30
C ARG A 228 24.78 8.01 -14.02
N ILE A 229 25.98 7.69 -13.55
CA ILE A 229 26.19 6.92 -12.30
C ILE A 229 25.64 7.67 -11.08
N THR A 230 25.90 8.96 -10.98
CA THR A 230 25.40 9.80 -9.88
C THR A 230 23.87 9.82 -9.85
N GLN A 231 23.22 9.97 -11.01
CA GLN A 231 21.76 9.90 -11.11
C GLN A 231 21.22 8.52 -10.69
N LYS A 232 21.90 7.44 -11.06
CA LYS A 232 21.55 6.07 -10.68
C LYS A 232 21.64 5.84 -9.17
N LEU A 233 22.72 6.28 -8.54
CA LEU A 233 22.96 6.11 -7.10
C LEU A 233 22.00 6.96 -6.26
N THR A 234 21.75 8.20 -6.66
CA THR A 234 20.77 9.07 -5.97
C THR A 234 19.35 8.50 -6.05
N GLY A 235 18.93 7.98 -7.22
CA GLY A 235 17.65 7.28 -7.36
C GLY A 235 17.54 5.99 -6.53
N LEU A 236 18.65 5.27 -6.37
CA LEU A 236 18.74 4.09 -5.50
C LEU A 236 18.54 4.48 -4.03
N LEU A 237 19.29 5.46 -3.52
CA LEU A 237 19.19 5.93 -2.13
C LEU A 237 17.78 6.44 -1.80
N GLY A 238 17.15 7.19 -2.72
CA GLY A 238 15.76 7.60 -2.58
C GLY A 238 14.81 6.41 -2.47
N THR A 239 15.01 5.36 -3.28
CA THR A 239 14.19 4.14 -3.20
C THR A 239 14.38 3.43 -1.86
N LEU A 240 15.62 3.30 -1.37
CA LEU A 240 15.94 2.63 -0.10
C LEU A 240 15.26 3.34 1.08
N TYR A 241 15.30 4.67 1.10
CA TYR A 241 14.59 5.47 2.10
C TYR A 241 13.08 5.17 2.12
N PHE A 242 12.42 5.10 0.95
CA PHE A 242 10.99 4.77 0.87
C PHE A 242 10.67 3.32 1.25
N CYS A 243 11.57 2.37 0.94
CA CYS A 243 11.44 1.01 1.45
C CYS A 243 11.41 1.01 2.98
N GLY A 244 12.30 1.76 3.63
CA GLY A 244 12.33 1.89 5.09
C GLY A 244 11.03 2.42 5.69
N LEU A 245 10.54 3.55 5.17
CA LEU A 245 9.25 4.11 5.61
C LEU A 245 8.08 3.13 5.39
N THR A 246 8.09 2.43 4.26
CA THR A 246 7.05 1.46 3.92
C THR A 246 7.05 0.27 4.87
N PHE A 247 8.23 -0.28 5.16
CA PHE A 247 8.37 -1.41 6.07
C PHE A 247 8.01 -1.04 7.51
N GLN A 248 8.42 0.13 7.98
CA GLN A 248 8.01 0.62 9.30
C GLN A 248 6.49 0.76 9.39
N GLY A 249 5.85 1.50 8.46
CA GLY A 249 4.39 1.63 8.47
C GLY A 249 3.65 0.30 8.25
N GLY A 250 4.31 -0.66 7.59
CA GLY A 250 3.83 -2.04 7.47
C GLY A 250 3.84 -2.77 8.82
N LEU A 251 4.92 -2.67 9.59
CA LEU A 251 4.98 -3.22 10.96
C LEU A 251 3.91 -2.60 11.86
N ASP A 252 3.81 -1.27 11.88
CA ASP A 252 2.82 -0.55 12.69
C ASP A 252 1.39 -1.01 12.33
N SER A 253 1.12 -1.22 11.04
CA SER A 253 -0.18 -1.72 10.58
C SER A 253 -0.45 -3.16 11.02
N LEU A 254 0.56 -4.04 10.99
CA LEU A 254 0.42 -5.43 11.43
C LEU A 254 0.22 -5.52 12.95
N GLU A 255 0.93 -4.70 13.72
CA GLU A 255 0.77 -4.60 15.18
C GLU A 255 -0.63 -4.09 15.53
N LEU A 256 -1.14 -3.08 14.80
CA LEU A 256 -2.49 -2.58 15.02
C LEU A 256 -3.56 -3.63 14.66
N ILE A 257 -3.36 -4.44 13.62
CA ILE A 257 -4.24 -5.58 13.30
C ILE A 257 -4.27 -6.58 14.46
N GLU A 258 -3.11 -6.94 15.01
CA GLU A 258 -3.02 -7.84 16.15
C GLU A 258 -3.67 -7.24 17.40
N GLU A 259 -3.46 -5.96 17.69
CA GLU A 259 -4.05 -5.26 18.83
C GLU A 259 -5.58 -5.22 18.74
N VAL A 260 -6.14 -4.78 17.60
CA VAL A 260 -7.59 -4.70 17.39
C VAL A 260 -8.22 -6.10 17.45
N SER A 261 -7.51 -7.13 16.98
CA SER A 261 -8.03 -8.51 17.03
C SER A 261 -8.21 -9.05 18.45
N LYS A 262 -7.34 -8.65 19.40
CA LYS A 262 -7.47 -9.05 20.82
C LYS A 262 -8.77 -8.55 21.46
N GLY A 263 -9.28 -7.40 20.99
CA GLY A 263 -10.49 -6.77 21.52
C GLY A 263 -11.78 -7.04 20.73
N SER A 264 -11.70 -7.67 19.56
CA SER A 264 -12.84 -7.78 18.61
C SER A 264 -13.16 -9.21 18.18
N GLN A 265 -12.18 -9.91 17.61
CA GLN A 265 -12.31 -11.26 17.10
C GLN A 265 -10.91 -11.88 16.98
N GLU A 266 -10.72 -13.07 17.55
CA GLU A 266 -9.46 -13.81 17.44
C GLU A 266 -9.12 -14.08 15.96
N LEU A 267 -7.85 -13.84 15.60
CA LEU A 267 -7.37 -14.06 14.25
C LEU A 267 -7.36 -15.55 13.91
N PRO A 268 -7.89 -15.95 12.74
CA PRO A 268 -7.70 -17.29 12.22
C PRO A 268 -6.20 -17.64 12.12
N ASN A 269 -5.85 -18.91 12.36
CA ASN A 269 -4.47 -19.39 12.28
C ASN A 269 -3.77 -19.04 10.95
N CYS A 270 -4.50 -19.02 9.84
CA CYS A 270 -3.94 -18.60 8.55
C CYS A 270 -3.54 -17.12 8.53
N PHE A 271 -4.26 -16.24 9.22
CA PHE A 271 -3.93 -14.82 9.34
C PHE A 271 -2.72 -14.63 10.25
N VAL A 272 -2.66 -15.35 11.38
CA VAL A 272 -1.49 -15.31 12.27
C VAL A 272 -0.22 -15.72 11.52
N ARG A 273 -0.25 -16.84 10.79
CA ARG A 273 0.90 -17.28 9.97
C ARG A 273 1.29 -16.25 8.92
N ARG A 274 0.30 -15.61 8.28
CA ARG A 274 0.51 -14.57 7.27
C ARG A 274 1.18 -13.34 7.89
N ILE A 275 0.71 -12.87 9.05
CA ILE A 275 1.34 -11.76 9.80
C ILE A 275 2.78 -12.11 10.21
N THR A 276 3.00 -13.31 10.75
CA THR A 276 4.36 -13.78 11.11
C THR A 276 5.28 -13.80 9.89
N TYR A 277 4.79 -14.31 8.77
CA TYR A 277 5.54 -14.30 7.51
C TYR A 277 5.89 -12.87 7.08
N LEU A 278 4.94 -11.94 7.11
CA LEU A 278 5.16 -10.55 6.70
C LEU A 278 6.16 -9.83 7.61
N LYS A 279 6.09 -10.05 8.93
CA LYS A 279 7.09 -9.52 9.87
C LYS A 279 8.49 -10.07 9.58
N GLY A 280 8.59 -11.37 9.29
CA GLY A 280 9.86 -11.99 8.88
C GLY A 280 10.40 -11.44 7.55
N LEU A 281 9.52 -11.23 6.57
CA LEU A 281 9.86 -10.63 5.28
C LEU A 281 10.38 -9.20 5.45
N ILE A 282 9.71 -8.40 6.29
CA ILE A 282 10.17 -7.05 6.62
C ILE A 282 11.56 -7.08 7.26
N ALA A 283 11.77 -7.94 8.27
CA ALA A 283 13.06 -8.05 8.93
C ALA A 283 14.19 -8.39 7.93
N GLY A 284 13.99 -9.40 7.08
CA GLY A 284 14.97 -9.78 6.05
C GLY A 284 15.17 -8.70 4.98
N ALA A 285 14.12 -7.96 4.62
CA ALA A 285 14.21 -6.84 3.69
C ALA A 285 14.97 -5.65 4.30
N GLU A 286 14.77 -5.35 5.59
CA GLU A 286 15.51 -4.31 6.30
C GLU A 286 17.01 -4.63 6.40
N ASP A 287 17.38 -5.88 6.66
CA ASP A 287 18.78 -6.30 6.65
C ASP A 287 19.40 -6.16 5.24
N SER A 288 18.65 -6.57 4.21
CA SER A 288 19.07 -6.39 2.82
C SER A 288 19.23 -4.91 2.45
N LYS A 289 18.31 -4.06 2.92
CA LYS A 289 18.34 -2.61 2.68
C LYS A 289 19.58 -1.99 3.31
N ARG A 290 19.90 -2.29 4.58
CA ARG A 290 21.11 -1.78 5.25
C ARG A 290 22.38 -2.13 4.48
N LEU A 291 22.47 -3.35 3.97
CA LEU A 291 23.60 -3.77 3.14
C LEU A 291 23.69 -2.95 1.84
N LEU A 292 22.55 -2.71 1.18
CA LEU A 292 22.51 -1.88 -0.03
C LEU A 292 22.83 -0.41 0.24
N GLU A 293 22.37 0.15 1.35
CA GLU A 293 22.68 1.52 1.77
C GLU A 293 24.18 1.68 1.98
N ALA A 294 24.82 0.75 2.72
CA ALA A 294 26.26 0.77 2.94
C ALA A 294 27.05 0.67 1.62
N ARG A 295 26.64 -0.21 0.70
CA ARG A 295 27.28 -0.37 -0.61
C ARG A 295 27.08 0.85 -1.49
N ALA A 296 25.86 1.38 -1.57
CA ALA A 296 25.55 2.57 -2.36
C ALA A 296 26.31 3.81 -1.85
N GLN A 297 26.48 3.95 -0.52
CA GLN A 297 27.28 5.02 0.06
C GLN A 297 28.75 4.87 -0.32
N ALA A 298 29.34 3.69 -0.20
CA ALA A 298 30.72 3.44 -0.60
C ALA A 298 30.97 3.76 -2.09
N GLN A 299 30.00 3.44 -2.96
CA GLN A 299 30.05 3.82 -4.37
C GLN A 299 30.03 5.33 -4.56
N ALA A 300 29.13 6.03 -3.87
CA ALA A 300 29.02 7.48 -3.95
C ALA A 300 30.32 8.16 -3.48
N ASP A 301 30.90 7.70 -2.37
CA ASP A 301 32.17 8.23 -1.84
C ASP A 301 33.32 8.04 -2.83
N THR A 302 33.39 6.86 -3.46
CA THR A 302 34.42 6.55 -4.47
C THR A 302 34.26 7.41 -5.72
N VAL A 303 33.03 7.56 -6.23
CA VAL A 303 32.73 8.42 -7.38
C VAL A 303 33.07 9.88 -7.09
N ASN A 304 32.70 10.39 -5.91
CA ASN A 304 33.01 11.76 -5.50
C ASN A 304 34.53 11.99 -5.39
N SER A 305 35.27 11.01 -4.87
CA SER A 305 36.74 11.04 -4.82
C SER A 305 37.34 11.12 -6.23
N LEU A 306 36.87 10.30 -7.16
CA LEU A 306 37.34 10.29 -8.55
C LEU A 306 36.99 11.58 -9.31
N ILE A 307 35.82 12.18 -9.06
CA ILE A 307 35.45 13.47 -9.65
C ILE A 307 36.34 14.62 -9.13
N SER A 308 36.83 14.51 -7.89
CA SER A 308 37.65 15.54 -7.26
C SER A 308 39.13 15.51 -7.65
N GLN A 309 39.59 14.46 -8.34
CA GLN A 309 40.95 14.28 -8.86
C GLN A 309 41.08 14.84 -10.27
#